data_AF-K0R5I1-F1
#
_entry.id   AF-K0R5I1-F1
#
_cell.length_a   1.000
_cell.length_b   1.000
_cell.length_c   1.000
_cell.angle_alpha   90.00
_cell.angle_beta   90.00
_cell.angle_gamma   90.00
#
_symmetry.space_group_name_H-M   'P 1'
#
loop_
_entity.id
_entity.type
_entity.pdbx_description
1 polymer ?
#
loop_
_entity_poly.entity_id
_entity_poly.type
_entity_poly.pdbx_seq_one_letter_code
_entity_poly.pdbx_strand_id
1 'polypeptide(L)' 'MRPDVTKFTLGQHVWVRMGPVSTAVGLIRSLPDDGGYVRVEWPPPSAWGVEVFHAGDVEPMFEEGGSA' A
#
# COMPACT_ATOMS: atom_id res chain seq x y z
N MET A 1 11.67 -11.27 10.20
CA MET A 1 10.89 -11.85 9.09
C MET A 1 11.04 -10.86 7.94
N ARG A 2 11.62 -11.25 6.78
CA ARG A 2 11.70 -10.31 5.64
C ARG A 2 10.28 -10.06 5.13
N PRO A 3 9.86 -8.81 4.91
CA PRO A 3 8.56 -8.53 4.31
C PRO A 3 8.53 -9.13 2.91
N ASP A 4 7.39 -9.70 2.52
CA ASP A 4 7.22 -10.23 1.18
C ASP A 4 7.11 -9.05 0.19
N VAL A 5 8.27 -8.66 -0.36
CA VAL A 5 8.40 -7.54 -1.29
C VAL A 5 7.73 -7.80 -2.64
N THR A 6 7.38 -9.05 -2.95
CA THR A 6 6.90 -9.45 -4.28
C THR A 6 5.42 -9.13 -4.51
N LYS A 7 4.66 -8.82 -3.46
CA LYS A 7 3.21 -8.57 -3.56
C LYS A 7 2.80 -7.16 -4.00
N PHE A 8 3.75 -6.22 -4.12
CA PHE A 8 3.45 -4.82 -4.47
C PHE A 8 3.93 -4.43 -5.86
N THR A 9 3.13 -3.62 -6.55
CA THR A 9 3.47 -3.01 -7.84
C THR A 9 3.37 -1.48 -7.73
N LEU A 10 4.26 -0.74 -8.41
CA LEU A 10 4.20 0.73 -8.45
C LEU A 10 2.91 1.20 -9.10
N GLY A 11 2.25 2.19 -8.50
CA GLY A 11 0.95 2.72 -8.94
C GLY A 11 -0.23 1.81 -8.59
N GLN A 12 -0.02 0.71 -7.88
CA GLN A 12 -1.10 -0.17 -7.44
C GLN A 12 -1.90 0.49 -6.30
N HIS A 13 -3.23 0.30 -6.33
CA HIS A 13 -4.09 0.66 -5.20
C HIS A 13 -3.93 -0.34 -4.05
N VAL A 14 -3.86 0.19 -2.83
CA VAL A 14 -3.64 -0.61 -1.62
C VAL A 14 -4.58 -0.17 -0.51
N TRP A 15 -4.95 -1.13 0.34
CA TRP A 15 -5.56 -0.86 1.64
C TRP A 15 -4.44 -0.64 2.67
N VAL A 16 -4.50 0.49 3.38
CA VAL A 16 -3.59 0.80 4.49
C VAL A 16 -4.36 0.69 5.80
N ARG A 17 -3.88 -0.14 6.72
CA ARG A 17 -4.44 -0.25 8.07
C ARG A 17 -3.94 0.91 8.93
N MET A 18 -4.86 1.80 9.31
CA MET A 18 -4.56 2.99 10.14
C MET A 18 -4.90 2.77 11.62
N GLY A 19 -5.40 1.59 11.98
CA GLY A 19 -5.82 1.25 13.33
C GLY A 19 -6.58 -0.09 13.37
N PRO A 20 -7.16 -0.47 14.52
CA PRO A 20 -7.79 -1.78 14.70
C PRO A 20 -9.01 -2.01 13.79
N VAL A 21 -9.66 -0.94 13.33
CA VAL A 21 -10.90 -1.01 12.52
C VAL A 21 -10.89 -0.08 11.31
N SER A 22 -9.83 0.70 11.10
CA SER A 22 -9.78 1.75 10.08
C SER A 22 -8.84 1.37 8.96
N THR A 23 -9.35 1.37 7.74
CA THR A 23 -8.58 1.20 6.51
C THR A 23 -8.79 2.40 5.59
N ALA A 24 -7.73 2.78 4.87
CA ALA A 24 -7.76 3.83 3.85
C ALA A 24 -7.20 3.29 2.54
N VAL A 25 -7.58 3.88 1.41
CA VAL A 25 -7.05 3.51 0.09
C VAL A 25 -5.96 4.50 -0.31
N GLY A 26 -4.82 3.97 -0.76
CA GLY A 26 -3.73 4.77 -1.32
C GLY A 26 -3.09 4.11 -2.53
N LEU A 27 -2.09 4.77 -3.11
CA LEU A 27 -1.32 4.33 -4.27
C LEU A 27 0.13 4.07 -3.91
N ILE A 28 0.68 2.92 -4.29
CA ILE A 28 2.09 2.60 -4.04
C ILE A 28 3.00 3.49 -4.89
N ARG A 29 3.93 4.19 -4.24
CA ARG A 29 4.98 5.02 -4.87
C ARG A 29 6.38 4.44 -4.71
N SER A 30 6.59 3.49 -3.81
CA SER A 30 7.85 2.73 -3.73
C SER A 30 7.61 1.28 -3.32
N LEU A 31 8.43 0.38 -3.85
CA LEU A 31 8.51 -1.00 -3.36
C LEU A 31 9.15 -1.02 -1.96
N PRO A 32 8.95 -2.08 -1.15
CA PRO A 32 9.48 -2.09 0.20
C PRO A 32 11.01 -2.13 0.22
N ASP A 33 11.60 -1.33 1.09
CA ASP A 33 13.04 -1.35 1.34
C ASP A 33 13.47 -2.53 2.24
N ASP A 34 14.78 -2.65 2.52
CA ASP A 34 15.32 -3.69 3.43
C ASP A 34 14.73 -3.62 4.85
N GLY A 35 14.22 -2.46 5.26
CA GLY A 35 13.54 -2.23 6.53
C GLY A 35 12.06 -2.60 6.49
N GLY A 36 11.50 -2.88 5.31
CA GLY A 36 10.11 -3.24 5.14
C GLY A 36 9.15 -2.09 5.00
N TYR A 37 9.61 -0.91 4.58
CA TYR A 37 8.76 0.27 4.48
C TYR A 37 8.42 0.62 3.03
N VAL A 38 7.18 1.05 2.80
CA VAL A 38 6.65 1.50 1.50
C VAL A 38 6.16 2.93 1.58
N ARG A 39 6.23 3.65 0.47
CA ARG A 39 5.61 4.97 0.31
C ARG A 39 4.25 4.83 -0.35
N VAL A 40 3.23 5.40 0.27
CA VAL A 40 1.84 5.40 -0.22
C VAL A 40 1.38 6.84 -0.42
N GLU A 41 0.86 7.14 -1.59
CA GLU A 41 0.21 8.42 -1.92
C GLU A 41 -1.29 8.32 -1.71
N TRP A 42 -1.87 9.30 -1.04
CA TRP A 42 -3.30 9.38 -0.84
C TRP A 42 -4.02 9.99 -2.04
N PRO A 43 -5.17 9.43 -2.47
CA PRO A 43 -5.93 9.99 -3.58
C PRO A 43 -6.53 11.34 -3.21
N PRO A 44 -6.69 12.27 -4.17
CA PRO A 44 -7.42 13.52 -3.95
C PRO A 44 -8.84 13.23 -3.41
N PRO A 45 -9.37 14.07 -2.50
CA PRO A 45 -8.87 15.37 -2.04
C PRO A 45 -7.94 15.29 -0.81
N SER A 46 -7.37 14.12 -0.49
CA SER A 46 -6.57 13.94 0.73
C SER A 46 -5.38 14.91 0.75
N ALA A 47 -5.36 15.83 1.71
CA ALA A 47 -4.29 16.83 1.86
C ALA A 47 -2.97 16.25 2.40
N TRP A 48 -2.92 14.94 2.66
CA TRP A 48 -1.81 14.25 3.32
C TRP A 48 -0.65 13.88 2.39
N GLY A 49 -0.84 13.89 1.06
CA GLY A 49 0.25 13.66 0.10
C GLY A 49 0.80 12.23 0.17
N VAL A 50 2.11 12.08 0.38
CA VAL A 50 2.82 10.79 0.43
C VAL A 50 3.29 10.50 1.85
N GLU A 51 2.94 9.33 2.38
CA GLU A 51 3.33 8.85 3.70
C GLU A 51 4.06 7.50 3.64
N VAL A 52 4.75 7.14 4.72
CA VAL A 52 5.55 5.91 4.83
C VAL A 52 4.86 4.93 5.78
N PHE A 53 4.66 3.69 5.32
CA PHE A 53 4.02 2.62 6.10
C PHE A 53 4.89 1.38 6.15
N HIS A 54 4.77 0.63 7.23
CA HIS A 54 5.33 -0.71 7.28
C HIS A 54 4.53 -1.62 6.33
N ALA A 55 5.20 -2.40 5.49
CA ALA A 55 4.60 -3.24 4.46
C ALA A 55 3.60 -4.28 5.01
N GLY A 56 3.72 -4.65 6.29
CA GLY A 56 2.76 -5.52 6.98
C GLY A 56 1.42 -4.87 7.31
N ASP A 57 1.34 -3.54 7.25
CA ASP A 57 0.10 -2.78 7.45
C ASP A 57 -0.57 -2.39 6.12
N VAL A 58 0.02 -2.81 5.00
CA VAL A 58 -0.42 -2.48 3.65
C VAL A 58 -0.78 -3.75 2.90
N GLU A 59 -1.99 -3.78 2.35
CA GLU A 59 -2.48 -4.92 1.58
C GLU A 59 -2.82 -4.50 0.13
N PRO A 60 -2.32 -5.23 -0.87
CA PRO A 60 -2.68 -4.99 -2.26
C PRO A 60 -4.18 -5.15 -2.46
N MET A 61 -4.81 -4.17 -3.13
CA MET A 61 -6.11 -4.39 -3.74
C MET A 61 -5.84 -5.26 -4.97
N PHE A 62 -6.04 -6.57 -4.85
CA PHE A 62 -6.11 -7.40 -6.04
C PHE A 62 -7.34 -6.96 -6.83
N GLU A 63 -7.18 -6.64 -8.12
CA GLU A 63 -8.32 -6.76 -9.02
C GLU A 63 -8.68 -8.24 -9.03
N GLU A 64 -9.88 -8.56 -8.56
CA GLU A 64 -10.49 -9.86 -8.77
C GLU A 64 -10.32 -10.20 -10.26
N GLY A 65 -9.72 -11.36 -10.55
CA GLY A 65 -9.11 -11.64 -11.84
C GLY A 65 -9.99 -11.26 -13.04
N GLY A 66 -9.45 -10.45 -13.93
CA GLY A 66 -9.87 -10.42 -15.32
C GLY A 66 -9.51 -11.74 -15.99
N SER A 67 -10.29 -12.78 -15.73
CA SER A 67 -10.45 -13.88 -16.67
C SER A 67 -11.48 -13.44 -17.71
N ALA A 68 -11.00 -13.04 -18.88
CA ALA A 68 -11.76 -12.98 -20.11
C ALA A 68 -10.88 -13.51 -21.25
#